data_AF-A0A5C2H7Y6-F1
#
_entry.id   AF-A0A5C2H7Y6-F1
#
_cell.length_a   1.000
_cell.length_b   1.000
_cell.length_c   1.000
_cell.angle_alpha   90.00
_cell.angle_beta   90.00
_cell.angle_gamma   90.00
#
_symmetry.space_group_name_H-M   'P 1'
#
loop_
_entity.id
_entity.type
_entity.pdbx_description
1 polymer ?
#
loop_
_entity_poly.entity_id
_entity_poly.type
_entity_poly.pdbx_seq_one_letter_code
_entity_poly.pdbx_strand_id
1 'polypeptide(L)'
;MNLKVRIKMIKIILLSLFLIICNINAEEQTVENQNFSEEIFEQIEPNADCLILEDENSIICKFEVTRTSYDKQIKIEWISPSGELSRERDMIIPAGHGSIYDYRYINGRELGFWTFKVVLEDGKNYSTQFELK
;
A
#
# COMPACT_ATOMS: atom_id res chain seq x y z
N MET A 1 -21.03 70.54 24.96
CA MET A 1 -20.11 69.38 24.87
C MET A 1 -19.23 69.51 23.63
N ASN A 2 -17.91 69.49 23.79
CA ASN A 2 -16.90 69.89 22.78
C ASN A 2 -16.86 68.99 21.53
N LEU A 3 -16.57 69.55 20.36
CA LEU A 3 -16.52 68.83 19.07
C LEU A 3 -15.53 67.64 19.08
N LYS A 4 -14.42 67.76 19.84
CA LYS A 4 -13.44 66.69 20.09
C LYS A 4 -14.04 65.48 20.84
N VAL A 5 -15.04 65.69 21.71
CA VAL A 5 -15.71 64.62 22.48
C VAL A 5 -16.69 63.85 21.59
N ARG A 6 -17.35 64.53 20.64
CA ARG A 6 -18.25 63.90 19.66
C ARG A 6 -17.50 62.96 18.72
N ILE A 7 -16.31 63.34 18.25
CA ILE A 7 -15.47 62.50 17.37
C ILE A 7 -14.91 61.28 18.12
N LYS A 8 -14.55 61.43 19.40
CA LYS A 8 -14.14 60.30 20.26
C LYS A 8 -15.28 59.31 20.52
N MET A 9 -16.50 59.81 20.77
CA MET A 9 -17.68 58.95 20.93
C MET A 9 -18.05 58.21 19.64
N ILE A 10 -17.99 58.88 18.49
CA ILE A 10 -18.25 58.25 17.19
C ILE A 10 -17.24 57.14 16.89
N LYS A 11 -15.94 57.35 17.21
CA LYS A 11 -14.91 56.30 17.09
C LYS A 11 -15.15 55.10 18.03
N ILE A 12 -15.60 55.35 19.26
CA ILE A 12 -15.91 54.29 20.24
C ILE A 12 -17.15 53.49 19.81
N ILE A 13 -18.18 54.15 19.29
CA ILE A 13 -19.41 53.51 18.82
C ILE A 13 -19.15 52.68 17.55
N LEU A 14 -18.31 53.16 16.63
CA LEU A 14 -17.86 52.41 15.45
C LEU A 14 -16.98 51.20 15.82
N LEU A 15 -16.14 51.29 16.86
CA LEU A 15 -15.33 50.16 17.33
C LEU A 15 -16.20 49.06 17.97
N SER A 16 -17.27 49.43 18.67
CA SER A 16 -18.18 48.47 19.31
C SER A 16 -19.13 47.77 18.33
N LEU A 17 -19.51 48.40 17.21
CA LEU A 17 -20.30 47.74 16.17
C LEU A 17 -19.50 46.66 15.42
N PHE A 18 -18.19 46.81 15.30
CA PHE A 18 -17.32 45.84 14.61
C PHE A 18 -17.19 44.51 15.38
N LEU A 19 -17.30 44.55 16.71
CA LEU A 19 -17.21 43.36 17.58
C LEU A 19 -18.51 42.52 17.61
N ILE A 20 -19.65 43.10 17.24
CA ILE A 20 -20.95 42.40 17.23
C ILE A 20 -21.13 41.57 15.95
N ILE A 21 -20.50 41.95 14.84
CA ILE A 21 -20.61 41.24 13.56
C ILE A 21 -19.81 39.92 13.56
N CYS A 22 -18.82 39.75 14.44
CA CYS A 22 -18.01 38.53 14.51
C CYS A 22 -18.73 37.32 15.16
N ASN A 23 -19.87 37.50 15.83
CA ASN A 23 -20.53 36.44 16.60
C ASN A 23 -21.76 35.81 15.92
N ILE A 24 -22.11 36.18 14.68
CA ILE A 24 -23.28 35.62 13.97
C ILE A 24 -22.92 34.47 13.01
N ASN A 25 -21.64 34.24 12.72
CA ASN A 25 -21.23 33.11 11.88
C ASN A 25 -20.76 31.93 12.74
N ALA A 26 -21.69 31.38 13.52
CA ALA A 26 -21.61 30.01 13.99
C ALA A 26 -22.11 29.11 12.84
N GLU A 27 -21.18 28.34 12.29
CA GLU A 27 -21.43 27.06 11.61
C GLU A 27 -22.38 27.10 10.40
N GLU A 28 -21.80 27.35 9.23
CA GLU A 28 -22.14 26.58 8.04
C GLU A 28 -20.82 26.04 7.50
N GLN A 29 -20.54 24.77 7.77
CA GLN A 29 -19.51 24.03 7.05
C GLN A 29 -19.99 23.94 5.60
N THR A 30 -19.59 24.92 4.79
CA THR A 30 -19.63 24.76 3.33
C THR A 30 -18.64 23.65 3.02
N VAL A 31 -19.20 22.49 2.64
CA VAL A 31 -18.51 21.35 2.06
C VAL A 31 -17.47 21.86 1.08
N GLU A 32 -16.21 21.87 1.50
CA GLU A 32 -15.11 21.94 0.55
C GLU A 32 -15.31 20.73 -0.37
N ASN A 33 -15.52 20.98 -1.66
CA ASN A 33 -15.29 19.98 -2.69
C ASN A 33 -13.79 19.67 -2.64
N GLN A 34 -13.39 18.86 -1.66
CA GLN A 34 -12.20 18.06 -1.75
C GLN A 34 -12.46 17.17 -2.96
N ASN A 35 -11.73 17.43 -4.04
CA ASN A 35 -11.39 16.37 -4.96
C ASN A 35 -10.67 15.32 -4.11
N PHE A 36 -11.47 14.45 -3.48
CA PHE A 36 -11.05 13.13 -3.09
C PHE A 36 -10.68 12.51 -4.42
N SER A 37 -9.39 12.56 -4.74
CA SER A 37 -8.83 11.61 -5.68
C SER A 37 -9.23 10.28 -5.08
N GLU A 38 -10.30 9.70 -5.61
CA GLU A 38 -10.62 8.31 -5.43
C GLU A 38 -9.32 7.62 -5.80
N GLU A 39 -8.53 7.25 -4.79
CA GLU A 39 -7.38 6.41 -5.00
C GLU A 39 -8.00 5.17 -5.63
N ILE A 40 -7.79 5.04 -6.94
CA ILE A 40 -8.18 3.84 -7.66
C ILE A 40 -7.40 2.75 -6.94
N PHE A 41 -8.08 2.02 -6.04
CA PHE A 41 -7.55 0.81 -5.45
C PHE A 41 -7.33 -0.12 -6.62
N GLU A 42 -6.11 -0.09 -7.17
CA GLU A 42 -5.71 -0.93 -8.26
C GLU A 42 -5.96 -2.37 -7.81
N GLN A 43 -6.98 -2.98 -8.41
CA GLN A 43 -7.31 -4.38 -8.18
C GLN A 43 -6.26 -5.18 -8.92
N ILE A 44 -5.13 -5.43 -8.24
CA ILE A 44 -4.04 -6.22 -8.78
C ILE A 44 -4.46 -7.68 -8.75
N GLU A 45 -4.57 -8.31 -9.93
CA GLU A 45 -4.77 -9.76 -9.99
C GLU A 45 -3.56 -10.46 -9.36
N PRO A 46 -3.76 -11.45 -8.46
CA PRO A 46 -2.64 -12.06 -7.78
C PRO A 46 -1.71 -12.77 -8.77
N ASN A 47 -0.41 -12.52 -8.64
CA ASN A 47 0.59 -13.00 -9.60
C ASN A 47 1.89 -13.38 -8.89
N ALA A 48 2.51 -14.47 -9.35
CA ALA A 48 3.85 -14.85 -8.93
C ALA A 48 4.81 -14.61 -10.11
N ASP A 49 5.97 -14.01 -9.83
CA ASP A 49 7.02 -13.79 -10.82
C ASP A 49 8.41 -13.96 -10.18
N CYS A 50 9.43 -14.28 -10.98
CA CYS A 50 10.79 -14.47 -10.51
C CYS A 50 11.79 -13.75 -11.41
N LEU A 51 12.73 -13.06 -10.78
CA LEU A 51 13.87 -12.42 -11.42
C LEU A 51 15.15 -13.19 -11.09
N ILE A 52 15.88 -13.60 -12.13
CA ILE A 52 17.21 -14.19 -12.00
C ILE A 52 18.24 -13.07 -12.18
N LEU A 53 19.13 -12.93 -11.20
CA LEU A 53 20.25 -12.00 -11.23
C LEU A 53 21.53 -12.82 -11.24
N GLU A 54 21.97 -13.22 -12.44
CA GLU A 54 23.13 -14.10 -12.64
C GLU A 54 24.42 -13.50 -12.07
N ASP A 55 24.66 -12.21 -12.33
CA ASP A 55 25.83 -11.47 -11.84
C ASP A 55 25.88 -11.40 -10.30
N GLU A 56 24.71 -11.46 -9.64
CA GLU A 56 24.57 -11.42 -8.19
C GLU A 56 24.39 -12.82 -7.58
N ASN A 57 24.48 -13.88 -8.39
CA ASN A 57 24.27 -15.27 -7.98
C ASN A 57 22.93 -15.45 -7.22
N SER A 58 21.86 -14.80 -7.69
CA SER A 58 20.60 -14.76 -6.94
C SER A 58 19.32 -14.90 -7.77
N ILE A 59 18.28 -15.38 -7.09
CA ILE A 59 16.93 -15.54 -7.60
C ILE A 59 16.00 -14.85 -6.60
N ILE A 60 15.19 -13.92 -7.07
CA ILE A 60 14.19 -13.20 -6.28
C ILE A 60 12.83 -13.52 -6.86
N CYS A 61 12.00 -14.25 -6.11
CA CYS A 61 10.61 -14.46 -6.48
C CYS A 61 9.71 -13.54 -5.67
N LYS A 62 8.73 -12.94 -6.34
CA LYS A 62 7.74 -12.02 -5.79
C LYS A 62 6.37 -12.62 -5.99
N PHE A 63 5.52 -12.52 -4.98
CA PHE A 63 4.09 -12.77 -5.11
C PHE A 63 3.33 -11.50 -4.77
N GLU A 64 2.50 -11.03 -5.70
CA GLU A 64 1.67 -9.84 -5.61
C GLU A 64 0.22 -10.21 -5.39
N VAL A 65 -0.48 -9.41 -4.60
CA VAL A 65 -1.89 -9.61 -4.25
C VAL A 65 -2.52 -8.28 -3.91
N THR A 66 -3.83 -8.15 -4.13
CA THR A 66 -4.61 -7.02 -3.58
C THR A 66 -4.43 -6.94 -2.07
N ARG A 67 -4.14 -5.73 -1.61
CA ARG A 67 -4.03 -5.39 -0.18
C ARG A 67 -5.34 -5.69 0.53
N THR A 68 -5.24 -6.24 1.73
CA THR A 68 -6.40 -6.52 2.60
C THR A 68 -6.20 -5.91 3.97
N SER A 69 -7.29 -5.68 4.70
CA SER A 69 -7.26 -5.18 6.08
C SER A 69 -6.98 -6.28 7.13
N TYR A 70 -6.60 -7.47 6.68
CA TYR A 70 -6.32 -8.64 7.50
C TYR A 70 -5.11 -9.39 6.95
N ASP A 71 -4.44 -10.12 7.83
CA ASP A 71 -3.30 -10.97 7.52
C ASP A 71 -3.74 -12.19 6.69
N LYS A 72 -2.93 -12.58 5.70
CA LYS A 72 -3.16 -13.80 4.91
C LYS A 72 -2.04 -14.80 5.17
N GLN A 73 -2.36 -16.03 5.57
CA GLN A 73 -1.36 -17.09 5.54
C GLN A 73 -1.23 -17.63 4.12
N ILE A 74 0.00 -17.95 3.76
CA ILE A 74 0.35 -18.54 2.48
C ILE A 74 1.43 -19.57 2.69
N LYS A 75 1.54 -20.49 1.74
CA LYS A 75 2.64 -21.44 1.65
C LYS A 75 3.39 -21.23 0.35
N ILE A 76 4.71 -21.12 0.44
CA ILE A 76 5.61 -21.04 -0.70
C ILE A 76 6.28 -22.39 -0.91
N GLU A 77 6.28 -22.85 -2.16
CA GLU A 77 6.90 -24.09 -2.62
C GLU A 77 7.90 -23.77 -3.75
N TRP A 78 9.13 -24.26 -3.60
CA TRP A 78 10.12 -24.29 -4.67
C TRP A 78 10.27 -25.72 -5.17
N ILE A 79 9.96 -25.98 -6.43
CA ILE A 79 10.08 -27.28 -7.07
C ILE A 79 11.30 -27.26 -8.02
N SER A 80 12.19 -28.23 -7.86
CA SER A 80 13.39 -28.40 -8.69
C SER A 80 13.07 -28.87 -10.11
N PRO A 81 14.02 -28.78 -11.06
CA PRO A 81 13.90 -29.34 -12.40
C PRO A 81 13.57 -30.83 -12.41
N SER A 82 14.05 -31.60 -11.41
CA SER A 82 13.70 -33.01 -11.22
C SER A 82 12.26 -33.25 -10.73
N GLY A 83 11.52 -32.21 -10.37
CA GLY A 83 10.17 -32.29 -9.81
C GLY A 83 10.11 -32.47 -8.29
N GLU A 84 11.25 -32.40 -7.60
CA GLU A 84 11.31 -32.55 -6.15
C GLU A 84 11.00 -31.22 -5.43
N LEU A 85 10.29 -31.31 -4.29
CA LEU A 85 10.07 -30.16 -3.43
C LEU A 85 11.37 -29.77 -2.72
N SER A 86 12.05 -28.74 -3.25
CA SER A 86 13.35 -28.27 -2.77
C SER A 86 13.23 -27.44 -1.49
N ARG A 87 12.13 -26.68 -1.33
CA ARG A 87 11.84 -25.88 -0.13
C ARG A 87 10.34 -25.66 -0.02
N GLU A 88 9.85 -25.74 1.22
CA GLU A 88 8.52 -25.29 1.62
C GLU A 88 8.68 -24.25 2.74
N ARG A 89 7.85 -23.20 2.75
CA ARG A 89 7.79 -22.23 3.84
C ARG A 89 6.39 -21.65 4.00
N ASP A 90 5.86 -21.69 5.21
CA ASP A 90 4.67 -20.94 5.59
C ASP A 90 5.04 -19.48 5.90
N MET A 91 4.28 -18.54 5.35
CA MET A 91 4.49 -17.10 5.50
C MET A 91 3.16 -16.38 5.74
N ILE A 92 3.25 -15.19 6.32
CA ILE A 92 2.11 -14.29 6.51
C ILE A 92 2.33 -13.06 5.64
N ILE A 93 1.32 -12.70 4.84
CA ILE A 93 1.22 -11.38 4.22
C ILE A 93 0.47 -10.49 5.22
N PRO A 94 1.13 -9.52 5.86
CA PRO A 94 0.47 -8.68 6.85
C PRO A 94 -0.63 -7.81 6.23
N ALA A 95 -1.60 -7.40 7.04
CA ALA A 95 -2.60 -6.43 6.64
C ALA A 95 -1.96 -5.17 6.01
N GLY A 96 -2.50 -4.71 4.88
CA GLY A 96 -2.00 -3.57 4.11
C GLY A 96 -0.82 -3.87 3.17
N HIS A 97 -0.20 -5.06 3.23
CA HIS A 97 0.87 -5.44 2.33
C HIS A 97 0.29 -6.03 1.03
N GLY A 98 0.87 -5.64 -0.11
CA GLY A 98 0.44 -6.09 -1.45
C GLY A 98 1.40 -7.07 -2.11
N SER A 99 2.50 -7.42 -1.43
CA SER A 99 3.49 -8.32 -1.98
C SER A 99 4.37 -8.96 -0.91
N ILE A 100 4.92 -10.12 -1.22
CA ILE A 100 5.98 -10.80 -0.47
C ILE A 100 7.08 -11.29 -1.41
N TYR A 101 8.25 -11.54 -0.85
CA TYR A 101 9.44 -11.97 -1.59
C TYR A 101 10.06 -13.21 -0.94
N ASP A 102 10.58 -14.13 -1.75
CA ASP A 102 11.47 -15.20 -1.31
C ASP A 102 12.74 -15.21 -2.16
N TYR A 103 13.88 -15.32 -1.48
CA TYR A 103 15.21 -15.23 -2.08
C TYR A 103 15.95 -16.56 -2.02
N ARG A 104 16.69 -16.88 -3.08
CA ARG A 104 17.65 -17.99 -3.12
C ARG A 104 18.93 -17.64 -3.87
N TYR A 105 20.03 -18.29 -3.49
CA TYR A 105 21.26 -18.30 -4.28
C TYR A 105 21.15 -19.28 -5.45
N ILE A 106 21.73 -18.94 -6.60
CA ILE A 106 21.83 -19.81 -7.79
C ILE A 106 22.82 -20.95 -7.52
N ASN A 107 23.95 -20.66 -6.87
CA ASN A 107 24.97 -21.65 -6.55
C ASN A 107 24.41 -22.83 -5.74
N GLY A 108 24.74 -24.04 -6.20
CA GLY A 108 24.25 -25.29 -5.60
C GLY A 108 22.80 -25.62 -5.96
N ARG A 109 22.24 -25.02 -7.02
CA ARG A 109 20.95 -25.40 -7.60
C ARG A 109 21.16 -26.21 -8.88
N GLU A 110 20.24 -27.14 -9.09
CA GLU A 110 20.14 -27.91 -10.34
C GLU A 110 19.83 -26.97 -11.52
N LEU A 111 20.44 -27.23 -12.67
CA LEU A 111 20.16 -26.51 -13.92
C LEU A 111 18.83 -26.99 -14.52
N GLY A 112 18.13 -26.10 -15.23
CA GLY A 112 16.84 -26.40 -15.87
C GLY A 112 15.68 -25.57 -15.32
N PHE A 113 14.46 -26.05 -15.56
CA PHE A 113 13.23 -25.33 -15.22
C PHE A 113 12.83 -25.51 -13.76
N TRP A 114 12.90 -24.43 -13.01
CA TRP A 114 12.39 -24.35 -11.65
C TRP A 114 10.96 -23.85 -11.65
N THR A 115 10.16 -24.33 -10.69
CA THR A 115 8.82 -23.79 -10.43
C THR A 115 8.77 -23.15 -9.06
N PHE A 116 8.32 -21.90 -9.02
CA PHE A 116 7.95 -21.20 -7.80
C PHE A 116 6.43 -21.19 -7.69
N LYS A 117 5.89 -21.68 -6.58
CA LYS A 117 4.45 -21.82 -6.37
C LYS A 117 4.05 -21.25 -5.01
N VAL A 118 2.92 -20.55 -5.00
CA VAL A 118 2.28 -20.00 -3.80
C VAL A 118 0.90 -20.62 -3.67
N VAL A 119 0.59 -21.14 -2.48
CA VAL A 119 -0.70 -21.73 -2.12
C VAL A 119 -1.35 -20.84 -1.06
N LEU A 120 -2.57 -20.40 -1.32
CA LEU A 120 -3.40 -19.63 -0.39
C LEU A 120 -4.21 -20.56 0.52
N GLU A 121 -4.70 -20.03 1.65
CA GLU A 121 -5.59 -20.76 2.58
C GLU A 121 -6.87 -21.31 1.92
N ASP A 122 -7.41 -20.62 0.91
CA ASP A 122 -8.61 -21.05 0.18
C ASP A 122 -8.33 -22.14 -0.87
N GLY A 123 -7.08 -22.63 -0.95
CA GLY A 123 -6.63 -23.66 -1.88
C GLY A 123 -6.26 -23.13 -3.27
N LYS A 124 -6.45 -21.84 -3.55
CA LYS A 124 -5.95 -21.24 -4.80
C LYS A 124 -4.42 -21.29 -4.83
N ASN A 125 -3.88 -21.49 -6.01
CA ASN A 125 -2.45 -21.48 -6.22
C ASN A 125 -2.06 -20.62 -7.41
N TYR A 126 -0.87 -20.05 -7.30
CA TYR A 126 -0.25 -19.20 -8.31
C TYR A 126 1.18 -19.68 -8.50
N SER A 127 1.65 -19.76 -9.74
CA SER A 127 2.98 -20.30 -10.02
C SER A 127 3.62 -19.60 -11.22
N THR A 128 4.94 -19.54 -11.18
CA THR A 128 5.79 -19.13 -12.30
C THR A 128 6.91 -20.14 -12.50
N GLN A 129 7.47 -20.17 -13.71
CA GLN A 129 8.60 -21.00 -14.06
C GLN A 129 9.73 -20.14 -14.61
N PHE A 130 10.95 -20.49 -14.25
CA PHE A 130 12.16 -19.84 -14.73
C PHE A 130 13.24 -20.90 -15.00
N GLU A 131 14.18 -20.58 -15.89
CA GLU A 131 15.23 -21.51 -16.31
C GLU A 131 16.59 -21.05 -15.75
N LEU A 132 17.31 -21.96 -15.10
CA LEU A 132 18.73 -21.76 -14.76
C LEU A 132 19.61 -22.46 -15.79
N LYS A 133 20.58 -21.74 -16.36
CA LYS A 133 21.47 -22.21 -17.44
C LYS A 133 22.91 -22.37 -16.97
#